data_AF-A0A5K7XFP4-F1
#
_entry.id   AF-A0A5K7XFP4-F1
#
_cell.length_a   1.000
_cell.length_b   1.000
_cell.length_c   1.000
_cell.angle_alpha   90.00
_cell.angle_beta   90.00
_cell.angle_gamma   90.00
#
_symmetry.space_group_name_H-M   'P 1'
#
loop_
_entity.id
_entity.type
_entity.pdbx_description
1 polymer ?
#
loop_
_entity_poly.entity_id
_entity_poly.type
_entity_poly.pdbx_seq_one_letter_code
_entity_poly.pdbx_strand_id
1 'polypeptide(L)'
;MKHRIKLVAAAVAASGVAAIASPAFAVSYASNVTKTGTTVNFILNSPADILSYSINGGAPITLDGTTKGAKTFNLTSASDTFSIIADRTDATGYTKLTGNTVAGGGNALFTASPEAGLTTISDDTSVLNRFSNPRGVSISNNPNAPNFGTVYIASSAGTVTPGTQTIAASGVYPARTVTGSGLYALRSDGSDAYGQGDAAKNPMVDGFPAWVDSSNNSPFRNYVAADGTVYVSDFSDANGSIIAVQPDMNSAAAVLAGFGGPTTLPVGQNHGSTQAVYVEGSTAAGNLKVYTLDEDLTSAQFGGASTTDQNSIWEYNIGSGPLSSTVTPTRITDAGIPLATSDMQRGADGKWYVMQTRNGALNSPTLYVVSADGSTVLFNSLDATRTLTANPTADRDILQYCNGVAISPDQKWMAMILNIGDVAVIPLIDGIPDLANKAVVSTTPDIISGRDIAFDAAGNIHYLSSGQALYRVLAPGGHSIATTTWNGTSYAFNVQNITTPVGLPGDFNSDSKVDGADFLLWQRGGSPTPLSQADLDTWKANFGTSAATVAASAVPEPASFVSGLTAAAFGMLALRRRQAKK
;
A
#
# COMPACT_ATOMS: atom_id res chain seq x y z
N MET A 1 64.58 13.91 14.61
CA MET A 1 63.64 13.94 13.46
C MET A 1 62.31 13.36 13.91
N LYS A 2 61.21 14.09 13.65
CA LYS A 2 59.85 13.83 14.14
C LYS A 2 59.26 12.59 13.46
N HIS A 3 58.66 11.66 14.22
CA HIS A 3 57.72 10.67 13.68
C HIS A 3 56.37 10.88 14.36
N ARG A 4 55.44 11.49 13.60
CA ARG A 4 54.04 11.66 13.94
C ARG A 4 53.33 10.32 13.73
N ILE A 5 52.85 9.70 14.81
CA ILE A 5 51.93 8.57 14.72
C ILE A 5 50.55 9.14 14.39
N LYS A 6 50.02 8.80 13.21
CA LYS A 6 48.66 9.14 12.78
C LYS A 6 47.66 8.34 13.62
N LEU A 7 46.79 9.01 14.37
CA LEU A 7 45.56 8.40 14.90
C LEU A 7 44.65 8.10 13.70
N VAL A 8 44.36 6.83 13.45
CA VAL A 8 43.25 6.41 12.59
C VAL A 8 42.01 6.36 13.48
N ALA A 9 41.13 7.35 13.33
CA ALA A 9 39.79 7.31 13.91
C ALA A 9 38.95 6.32 13.07
N ALA A 10 38.60 5.18 13.65
CA ALA A 10 37.60 4.29 13.08
C ALA A 10 36.22 4.96 13.32
N ALA A 11 35.67 5.58 12.28
CA ALA A 11 34.28 6.01 12.26
C ALA A 11 33.40 4.75 12.19
N VAL A 12 32.74 4.40 13.30
CA VAL A 12 31.63 3.46 13.28
C VAL A 12 30.45 4.22 12.69
N ALA A 13 30.13 3.93 11.42
CA ALA A 13 28.88 4.37 10.82
C ALA A 13 27.73 3.67 11.56
N ALA A 14 26.99 4.44 12.36
CA ALA A 14 25.73 3.99 12.92
C ALA A 14 24.70 3.93 11.78
N SER A 15 24.53 2.75 11.20
CA SER A 15 23.37 2.45 10.37
C SER A 15 22.13 2.51 11.28
N GLY A 16 21.43 3.64 11.23
CA GLY A 16 20.15 3.81 11.90
C GLY A 16 19.10 2.93 11.23
N VAL A 17 18.99 1.68 11.66
CA VAL A 17 17.78 0.90 11.45
C VAL A 17 16.77 1.43 12.47
N ALA A 18 15.95 2.39 12.05
CA ALA A 18 14.73 2.67 12.77
C ALA A 18 13.90 1.38 12.75
N ALA A 19 13.71 0.76 13.91
CA ALA A 19 12.73 -0.30 14.05
C ALA A 19 11.36 0.31 13.73
N ILE A 20 10.87 0.06 12.51
CA ILE A 20 9.53 0.42 12.10
C ILE A 20 8.62 -0.55 12.84
N ALA A 21 7.95 -0.08 13.89
CA ALA A 21 6.78 -0.80 14.38
C ALA A 21 5.81 -0.90 13.19
N SER A 22 5.40 -2.12 12.81
CA SER A 22 4.42 -2.31 11.73
C SER A 22 3.19 -1.44 12.02
N PRO A 23 2.80 -0.52 11.12
CA PRO A 23 1.69 0.38 11.40
C PRO A 23 0.41 -0.43 11.62
N ALA A 24 -0.43 -0.05 12.55
CA ALA A 24 -1.78 -0.59 12.61
C ALA A 24 -2.65 0.02 11.48
N PHE A 25 -3.95 -0.26 11.43
CA PHE A 25 -4.83 0.23 10.36
C PHE A 25 -5.73 1.38 10.83
N ALA A 26 -5.96 2.38 10.00
CA ALA A 26 -6.83 3.50 10.31
C ALA A 26 -7.71 3.90 9.14
N VAL A 27 -8.91 4.34 9.50
CA VAL A 27 -9.87 4.83 8.51
C VAL A 27 -9.66 6.32 8.21
N SER A 28 -9.43 7.13 9.23
CA SER A 28 -9.16 8.56 9.09
C SER A 28 -7.71 8.89 9.38
N TYR A 29 -7.09 9.72 8.55
CA TYR A 29 -5.73 10.23 8.77
C TYR A 29 -5.51 11.58 8.08
N ALA A 30 -4.52 12.32 8.60
CA ALA A 30 -4.08 13.58 8.03
C ALA A 30 -2.91 13.37 7.06
N SER A 31 -3.07 13.83 5.83
CA SER A 31 -2.08 13.76 4.75
C SER A 31 -1.77 15.14 4.15
N ASN A 32 -0.83 15.18 3.20
CA ASN A 32 -0.41 16.41 2.52
C ASN A 32 -0.14 17.58 3.49
N VAL A 33 0.48 17.29 4.63
CA VAL A 33 0.74 18.28 5.67
C VAL A 33 1.78 19.27 5.17
N THR A 34 1.42 20.55 5.12
CA THR A 34 2.31 21.64 4.78
C THR A 34 2.39 22.61 5.96
N LYS A 35 3.60 23.09 6.23
CA LYS A 35 3.85 24.09 7.26
C LYS A 35 4.53 25.30 6.62
N THR A 36 3.83 26.42 6.55
CA THR A 36 4.34 27.69 6.00
C THR A 36 4.32 28.74 7.09
N GLY A 37 5.51 29.10 7.59
CA GLY A 37 5.62 29.94 8.80
C GLY A 37 5.00 29.22 10.00
N THR A 38 3.94 29.82 10.55
CA THR A 38 3.13 29.27 11.66
C THR A 38 1.87 28.54 11.18
N THR A 39 1.48 28.66 9.92
CA THR A 39 0.25 28.01 9.43
C THR A 39 0.54 26.57 9.02
N VAL A 40 -0.28 25.65 9.51
CA VAL A 40 -0.26 24.24 9.12
C VAL A 40 -1.55 23.94 8.35
N ASN A 41 -1.41 23.44 7.12
CA ASN A 41 -2.53 22.94 6.32
C ASN A 41 -2.37 21.45 6.09
N PHE A 42 -3.48 20.71 6.05
CA PHE A 42 -3.48 19.28 5.74
C PHE A 42 -4.79 18.86 5.08
N ILE A 43 -4.82 17.66 4.52
CA ILE A 43 -6.03 17.02 4.01
C ILE A 43 -6.42 15.90 4.97
N LEU A 44 -7.68 15.89 5.40
CA LEU A 44 -8.28 14.77 6.11
C LEU A 44 -8.99 13.87 5.08
N ASN A 45 -8.61 12.60 4.98
CA ASN A 45 -9.12 11.69 3.93
C ASN A 45 -10.61 11.31 4.10
N SER A 46 -11.09 11.19 5.35
CA SER A 46 -12.46 10.80 5.71
C SER A 46 -12.88 11.53 7.00
N PRO A 47 -14.17 11.76 7.26
CA PRO A 47 -14.62 12.34 8.53
C PRO A 47 -14.07 11.56 9.73
N ALA A 48 -13.69 12.23 10.81
CA ALA A 48 -13.19 11.62 12.05
C ALA A 48 -14.15 11.90 13.21
N ASP A 49 -14.27 10.96 14.16
CA ASP A 49 -15.06 11.14 15.37
C ASP A 49 -14.41 12.19 16.28
N ILE A 50 -13.07 12.14 16.36
CA ILE A 50 -12.26 13.18 16.98
C ILE A 50 -11.16 13.58 16.01
N LEU A 51 -11.11 14.87 15.71
CA LEU A 51 -9.95 15.50 15.06
C LEU A 51 -9.35 16.50 16.04
N SER A 52 -8.07 16.38 16.33
CA SER A 52 -7.38 17.33 17.20
C SER A 52 -5.92 17.53 16.80
N TYR A 53 -5.32 18.60 17.31
CA TYR A 53 -3.89 18.80 17.23
C TYR A 53 -3.30 19.13 18.60
N SER A 54 -2.00 18.91 18.78
CA SER A 54 -1.26 19.35 19.97
C SER A 54 -0.01 20.08 19.52
N ILE A 55 0.37 21.15 20.24
CA ILE A 55 1.58 21.92 19.97
C ILE A 55 2.57 21.65 21.10
N ASN A 56 3.82 21.30 20.77
CA ASN A 56 4.90 21.05 21.73
C ASN A 56 4.53 20.07 22.87
N GLY A 57 3.72 19.05 22.56
CA GLY A 57 3.23 18.08 23.54
C GLY A 57 2.22 18.63 24.56
N GLY A 58 1.66 19.82 24.30
CA GLY A 58 0.59 20.41 25.09
C GLY A 58 -0.74 19.67 24.97
N ALA A 59 -1.77 20.18 25.64
CA ALA A 59 -3.10 19.58 25.61
C ALA A 59 -3.69 19.56 24.18
N PRO A 60 -4.43 18.49 23.80
CA PRO A 60 -5.11 18.44 22.52
C PRO A 60 -6.13 19.57 22.35
N ILE A 61 -6.15 20.18 21.17
CA ILE A 61 -7.10 21.19 20.73
C ILE A 61 -7.93 20.61 19.59
N THR A 62 -9.24 20.60 19.75
CA THR A 62 -10.18 20.05 18.77
C THR A 62 -10.26 20.89 17.49
N LEU A 63 -10.39 20.21 16.35
CA LEU A 63 -10.73 20.76 15.05
C LEU A 63 -12.05 20.13 14.57
N ASP A 64 -12.68 20.73 13.57
CA ASP A 64 -13.84 20.10 12.92
C ASP A 64 -13.42 18.85 12.15
N GLY A 65 -13.74 17.67 12.72
CA GLY A 65 -13.57 16.36 12.09
C GLY A 65 -14.80 15.86 11.32
N THR A 66 -15.94 16.55 11.37
CA THR A 66 -17.22 16.04 10.84
C THR A 66 -17.26 15.94 9.31
N THR A 67 -16.33 16.61 8.64
CA THR A 67 -16.18 16.63 7.19
C THR A 67 -14.75 16.27 6.80
N LYS A 68 -14.57 15.49 5.73
CA LYS A 68 -13.27 15.30 5.09
C LYS A 68 -12.82 16.55 4.33
N GLY A 69 -11.55 16.58 3.92
CA GLY A 69 -10.97 17.60 3.06
C GLY A 69 -9.99 18.53 3.77
N ALA A 70 -9.80 19.72 3.22
CA ALA A 70 -8.78 20.66 3.69
C ALA A 70 -9.07 21.16 5.12
N LYS A 71 -8.06 21.10 5.98
CA LYS A 71 -8.08 21.56 7.37
C LYS A 71 -6.85 22.43 7.64
N THR A 72 -6.96 23.30 8.65
CA THR A 72 -5.88 24.24 8.99
C THR A 72 -5.88 24.56 10.49
N PHE A 73 -4.69 24.85 11.02
CA PHE A 73 -4.49 25.45 12.34
C PHE A 73 -3.19 26.26 12.35
N ASN A 74 -2.99 27.06 13.41
CA ASN A 74 -1.82 27.91 13.55
C ASN A 74 -0.97 27.49 14.77
N LEU A 75 0.34 27.47 14.56
CA LEU A 75 1.36 27.32 15.58
C LEU A 75 1.60 28.65 16.29
N THR A 76 2.22 28.59 17.47
CA THR A 76 2.60 29.80 18.22
C THR A 76 3.91 30.37 17.69
N SER A 77 4.83 29.50 17.26
CA SER A 77 6.11 29.82 16.65
C SER A 77 6.36 28.94 15.42
N ALA A 78 7.14 29.46 14.47
CA ALA A 78 7.59 28.67 13.32
C ALA A 78 8.53 27.52 13.70
N SER A 79 9.07 27.50 14.92
CA SER A 79 9.89 26.39 15.44
C SER A 79 9.09 25.31 16.15
N ASP A 80 7.77 25.49 16.33
CA ASP A 80 6.96 24.56 17.10
C ASP A 80 6.89 23.18 16.46
N THR A 81 6.85 22.18 17.33
CA THR A 81 6.48 20.80 17.00
C THR A 81 4.98 20.61 17.15
N PHE A 82 4.41 19.65 16.43
CA PHE A 82 2.98 19.38 16.54
C PHE A 82 2.63 17.93 16.21
N SER A 83 1.47 17.50 16.68
CA SER A 83 0.81 16.26 16.25
C SER A 83 -0.61 16.55 15.80
N ILE A 84 -1.08 15.84 14.77
CA ILE A 84 -2.47 15.82 14.33
C ILE A 84 -3.00 14.42 14.61
N ILE A 85 -4.11 14.32 15.32
CA ILE A 85 -4.75 13.07 15.73
C ILE A 85 -6.11 12.99 15.06
N ALA A 86 -6.33 11.91 14.31
CA ALA A 86 -7.64 11.53 13.79
C ALA A 86 -8.05 10.19 14.43
N ASP A 87 -9.11 10.23 15.21
CA ASP A 87 -9.74 9.06 15.83
C ASP A 87 -11.03 8.74 15.07
N ARG A 88 -11.21 7.47 14.72
CA ARG A 88 -12.41 6.98 14.05
C ARG A 88 -12.74 5.56 14.44
N THR A 89 -14.02 5.32 14.68
CA THR A 89 -14.61 4.00 14.86
C THR A 89 -15.60 3.67 13.75
N ASP A 90 -15.35 2.56 13.05
CA ASP A 90 -16.29 1.98 12.10
C ASP A 90 -16.66 0.56 12.53
N ALA A 91 -17.96 0.27 12.64
CA ALA A 91 -18.44 -1.06 12.99
C ALA A 91 -18.15 -2.11 11.90
N THR A 92 -18.02 -1.65 10.65
CA THR A 92 -17.80 -2.47 9.46
C THR A 92 -16.49 -2.11 8.77
N GLY A 93 -15.95 -3.02 7.98
CA GLY A 93 -14.79 -2.80 7.12
C GLY A 93 -14.13 -4.12 6.76
N TYR A 94 -13.12 -4.09 5.89
CA TYR A 94 -12.59 -5.32 5.30
C TYR A 94 -11.92 -6.26 6.31
N THR A 95 -11.59 -5.78 7.52
CA THR A 95 -11.04 -6.61 8.61
C THR A 95 -12.12 -7.28 9.46
N LYS A 96 -13.40 -7.02 9.20
CA LYS A 96 -14.55 -7.54 9.97
C LYS A 96 -15.39 -8.45 9.09
N LEU A 97 -15.62 -9.69 9.51
CA LEU A 97 -16.53 -10.60 8.80
C LEU A 97 -17.99 -10.20 9.06
N THR A 98 -18.84 -10.31 8.05
CA THR A 98 -20.29 -10.03 8.18
C THR A 98 -21.06 -11.23 8.73
N GLY A 99 -20.46 -12.42 8.68
CA GLY A 99 -21.12 -13.70 8.96
C GLY A 99 -21.79 -14.32 7.73
N ASN A 100 -21.87 -13.60 6.60
CA ASN A 100 -22.35 -14.14 5.33
C ASN A 100 -21.23 -14.87 4.58
N THR A 101 -21.60 -15.43 3.43
CA THR A 101 -20.69 -16.12 2.51
C THR A 101 -20.89 -15.56 1.10
N VAL A 102 -19.79 -15.20 0.45
CA VAL A 102 -19.77 -14.90 -0.99
C VAL A 102 -19.59 -16.21 -1.75
N ALA A 103 -20.45 -16.44 -2.73
CA ALA A 103 -20.40 -17.64 -3.56
C ALA A 103 -19.11 -17.66 -4.40
N GLY A 104 -18.52 -18.85 -4.52
CA GLY A 104 -17.35 -19.04 -5.38
C GLY A 104 -17.73 -19.46 -6.81
N GLY A 105 -16.71 -19.51 -7.67
CA GLY A 105 -16.84 -19.92 -9.07
C GLY A 105 -17.12 -18.75 -10.02
N GLY A 106 -17.23 -19.04 -11.32
CA GLY A 106 -17.35 -17.99 -12.34
C GLY A 106 -16.10 -17.12 -12.37
N ASN A 107 -16.26 -15.79 -12.33
CA ASN A 107 -15.15 -14.82 -12.31
C ASN A 107 -14.79 -14.33 -10.87
N ALA A 108 -15.26 -15.02 -9.83
CA ALA A 108 -14.95 -14.77 -8.42
C ALA A 108 -13.81 -15.68 -7.92
N LEU A 109 -13.53 -15.68 -6.60
CA LEU A 109 -12.69 -16.74 -6.01
C LEU A 109 -13.29 -18.12 -6.28
N PHE A 110 -12.46 -19.12 -6.57
CA PHE A 110 -12.99 -20.42 -7.03
C PHE A 110 -13.81 -21.15 -5.96
N THR A 111 -13.50 -20.93 -4.68
CA THR A 111 -14.25 -21.47 -3.54
C THR A 111 -15.09 -20.39 -2.88
N ALA A 112 -16.28 -20.77 -2.39
CA ALA A 112 -17.06 -19.90 -1.50
C ALA A 112 -16.19 -19.44 -0.32
N SER A 113 -16.37 -18.17 0.08
CA SER A 113 -15.51 -17.52 1.08
C SER A 113 -16.35 -16.68 2.03
N PRO A 114 -15.95 -16.54 3.30
CA PRO A 114 -16.58 -15.57 4.21
C PRO A 114 -16.64 -14.18 3.60
N GLU A 115 -17.76 -13.49 3.78
CA GLU A 115 -17.88 -12.09 3.38
C GLU A 115 -17.24 -11.18 4.44
N ALA A 116 -16.37 -10.27 3.99
CA ALA A 116 -15.84 -9.17 4.77
C ALA A 116 -16.70 -7.91 4.59
N GLY A 117 -16.76 -7.09 5.64
CA GLY A 117 -17.58 -5.89 5.69
C GLY A 117 -17.14 -4.84 4.66
N LEU A 118 -18.12 -4.16 4.09
CA LEU A 118 -17.89 -3.04 3.18
C LEU A 118 -17.99 -1.72 3.93
N THR A 119 -16.90 -0.96 3.95
CA THR A 119 -16.90 0.46 4.33
C THR A 119 -16.17 1.23 3.26
N THR A 120 -16.90 2.05 2.50
CA THR A 120 -16.34 2.86 1.41
C THR A 120 -16.15 4.29 1.89
N ILE A 121 -14.95 4.85 1.70
CA ILE A 121 -14.62 6.25 2.07
C ILE A 121 -14.42 7.17 0.85
N SER A 122 -14.36 6.60 -0.35
CA SER A 122 -14.55 7.31 -1.61
C SER A 122 -16.02 7.62 -1.86
N ASP A 123 -16.29 8.48 -2.84
CA ASP A 123 -17.64 8.85 -3.26
C ASP A 123 -17.85 8.44 -4.73
N ASP A 124 -18.64 7.39 -4.97
CA ASP A 124 -18.90 6.91 -6.32
C ASP A 124 -19.72 7.92 -7.17
N THR A 125 -20.37 8.90 -6.53
CA THR A 125 -21.07 9.99 -7.25
C THR A 125 -20.12 11.11 -7.68
N SER A 126 -18.89 11.13 -7.17
CA SER A 126 -17.87 12.07 -7.64
C SER A 126 -17.41 11.69 -9.05
N VAL A 127 -17.50 12.64 -9.97
CA VAL A 127 -16.95 12.47 -11.33
C VAL A 127 -15.46 12.15 -11.28
N LEU A 128 -14.69 12.67 -10.31
CA LEU A 128 -13.25 12.43 -10.22
C LEU A 128 -12.88 10.97 -9.95
N ASN A 129 -13.81 10.17 -9.42
CA ASN A 129 -13.63 8.75 -9.17
C ASN A 129 -14.01 7.87 -10.37
N ARG A 130 -14.43 8.46 -11.51
CA ARG A 130 -14.89 7.70 -12.68
C ARG A 130 -13.81 7.57 -13.74
N PHE A 131 -13.47 6.34 -14.13
CA PHE A 131 -12.48 6.05 -15.16
C PHE A 131 -12.93 4.89 -16.04
N SER A 132 -12.96 5.06 -17.36
CA SER A 132 -13.38 4.01 -18.30
C SER A 132 -12.33 2.93 -18.46
N ASN A 133 -11.05 3.31 -18.50
CA ASN A 133 -9.97 2.39 -18.82
C ASN A 133 -8.73 2.58 -17.93
N PRO A 134 -8.92 2.62 -16.59
CA PRO A 134 -7.81 2.73 -15.65
C PRO A 134 -6.94 1.47 -15.70
N ARG A 135 -5.66 1.61 -15.36
CA ARG A 135 -4.66 0.55 -15.45
C ARG A 135 -3.80 0.40 -14.21
N GLY A 136 -3.39 1.51 -13.60
CA GLY A 136 -2.52 1.51 -12.42
C GLY A 136 -3.01 2.45 -11.33
N VAL A 137 -2.86 2.06 -10.07
CA VAL A 137 -3.06 2.94 -8.91
C VAL A 137 -1.93 2.76 -7.91
N SER A 138 -1.39 3.88 -7.42
CA SER A 138 -0.46 3.87 -6.28
C SER A 138 -0.60 5.14 -5.44
N ILE A 139 -0.14 5.07 -4.19
CA ILE A 139 -0.30 6.12 -3.20
C ILE A 139 1.07 6.48 -2.61
N SER A 140 1.32 7.77 -2.42
CA SER A 140 2.50 8.23 -1.70
C SER A 140 2.37 7.92 -0.21
N ASN A 141 3.10 6.92 0.27
CA ASN A 141 2.97 6.40 1.64
C ASN A 141 4.01 6.95 2.63
N ASN A 142 5.04 7.67 2.17
CA ASN A 142 6.03 8.26 3.07
C ASN A 142 5.54 9.62 3.59
N PRO A 143 5.37 9.83 4.91
CA PRO A 143 4.96 11.12 5.47
C PRO A 143 5.93 12.28 5.22
N ASN A 144 7.18 11.98 4.84
CA ASN A 144 8.18 12.98 4.47
C ASN A 144 8.19 13.31 2.98
N ALA A 145 7.42 12.58 2.16
CA ALA A 145 7.28 12.91 0.75
C ALA A 145 6.36 14.13 0.58
N PRO A 146 6.63 15.05 -0.37
CA PRO A 146 5.83 16.26 -0.58
C PRO A 146 4.37 15.97 -0.99
N ASN A 147 4.12 14.76 -1.48
CA ASN A 147 2.83 14.28 -1.94
C ASN A 147 2.21 13.22 -1.02
N PHE A 148 2.63 13.10 0.25
CA PHE A 148 2.08 12.09 1.18
C PHE A 148 0.54 12.04 1.16
N GLY A 149 -0.02 10.85 0.91
CA GLY A 149 -1.45 10.59 0.76
C GLY A 149 -2.07 10.96 -0.59
N THR A 150 -1.30 11.53 -1.52
CA THR A 150 -1.76 11.71 -2.91
C THR A 150 -1.78 10.35 -3.62
N VAL A 151 -2.88 10.11 -4.33
CA VAL A 151 -3.16 8.93 -5.14
C VAL A 151 -2.86 9.27 -6.60
N TYR A 152 -2.13 8.40 -7.29
CA TYR A 152 -1.80 8.54 -8.70
C TYR A 152 -2.43 7.39 -9.49
N ILE A 153 -3.17 7.74 -10.53
CA ILE A 153 -3.88 6.79 -11.39
C ILE A 153 -3.32 6.88 -12.79
N ALA A 154 -2.81 5.77 -13.31
CA ALA A 154 -2.49 5.59 -14.71
C ALA A 154 -3.73 5.11 -15.47
N SER A 155 -4.14 5.84 -16.50
CA SER A 155 -5.30 5.50 -17.32
C SER A 155 -4.94 5.61 -18.80
N SER A 156 -5.24 4.55 -19.53
CA SER A 156 -5.08 4.51 -21.00
C SER A 156 -6.36 4.99 -21.68
N ALA A 157 -6.29 5.51 -22.91
CA ALA A 157 -7.46 5.93 -23.69
C ALA A 157 -8.26 4.74 -24.26
N GLY A 158 -7.63 3.57 -24.37
CA GLY A 158 -8.19 2.38 -24.97
C GLY A 158 -8.33 2.47 -26.50
N THR A 159 -8.96 1.48 -27.14
CA THR A 159 -9.08 1.45 -28.62
C THR A 159 -10.08 2.46 -29.19
N VAL A 160 -10.57 3.40 -28.38
CA VAL A 160 -11.53 4.42 -28.82
C VAL A 160 -10.76 5.56 -29.49
N THR A 161 -11.28 6.03 -30.63
CA THR A 161 -10.77 7.14 -31.46
C THR A 161 -10.10 8.26 -30.65
N PRO A 162 -8.98 8.86 -31.10
CA PRO A 162 -8.02 9.54 -30.22
C PRO A 162 -8.63 10.60 -29.30
N GLY A 163 -8.18 10.59 -28.04
CA GLY A 163 -8.11 11.76 -27.19
C GLY A 163 -9.31 12.05 -26.27
N THR A 164 -10.40 11.28 -26.29
CA THR A 164 -11.52 11.49 -25.35
C THR A 164 -12.30 10.21 -25.05
N GLN A 165 -12.46 9.89 -23.76
CA GLN A 165 -13.32 8.80 -23.29
C GLN A 165 -14.52 9.36 -22.53
N THR A 166 -15.71 9.15 -23.08
CA THR A 166 -16.97 9.52 -22.44
C THR A 166 -17.52 8.33 -21.66
N ILE A 167 -17.57 8.49 -20.34
CA ILE A 167 -18.18 7.55 -19.42
C ILE A 167 -19.64 7.98 -19.24
N ALA A 168 -20.56 7.19 -19.77
CA ALA A 168 -21.99 7.50 -19.68
C ALA A 168 -22.47 7.52 -18.22
N ALA A 169 -23.50 8.33 -17.95
CA ALA A 169 -24.24 8.25 -16.70
C ALA A 169 -24.89 6.86 -16.57
N SER A 170 -24.89 6.30 -15.36
CA SER A 170 -25.55 5.04 -15.07
C SER A 170 -26.42 5.22 -13.83
N GLY A 171 -27.73 5.41 -14.00
CA GLY A 171 -28.70 5.55 -12.91
C GLY A 171 -28.33 6.57 -11.82
N VAL A 172 -27.46 6.13 -10.90
CA VAL A 172 -26.92 6.83 -9.73
C VAL A 172 -25.61 7.61 -10.02
N TYR A 173 -24.81 7.23 -11.02
CA TYR A 173 -23.49 7.82 -11.26
C TYR A 173 -23.50 8.86 -12.40
N PRO A 174 -22.94 10.07 -12.21
CA PRO A 174 -22.97 11.16 -13.20
C PRO A 174 -21.94 10.98 -14.30
N ALA A 175 -22.27 11.30 -15.55
CA ALA A 175 -21.35 11.15 -16.68
C ALA A 175 -20.03 11.91 -16.46
N ARG A 176 -18.93 11.38 -17.01
CA ARG A 176 -17.60 12.04 -17.04
C ARG A 176 -16.98 11.90 -18.41
N THR A 177 -16.28 12.92 -18.87
CA THR A 177 -15.53 12.88 -20.14
C THR A 177 -14.07 13.13 -19.86
N VAL A 178 -13.23 12.11 -19.89
CA VAL A 178 -11.77 12.26 -19.68
C VAL A 178 -11.04 12.39 -21.02
N THR A 179 -9.98 13.19 -21.09
CA THR A 179 -9.25 13.39 -22.35
C THR A 179 -7.91 12.67 -22.38
N GLY A 180 -7.71 11.79 -23.35
CA GLY A 180 -6.43 11.13 -23.68
C GLY A 180 -5.99 10.04 -22.71
N SER A 181 -4.79 9.53 -22.97
CA SER A 181 -4.05 8.62 -22.08
C SER A 181 -3.10 9.41 -21.20
N GLY A 182 -2.98 9.00 -19.93
CA GLY A 182 -2.00 9.58 -19.03
C GLY A 182 -2.32 9.40 -17.56
N LEU A 183 -1.81 10.33 -16.77
CA LEU A 183 -1.86 10.28 -15.33
C LEU A 183 -2.91 11.24 -14.78
N TYR A 184 -3.54 10.82 -13.69
CA TYR A 184 -4.42 11.62 -12.86
C TYR A 184 -3.93 11.55 -11.42
N ALA A 185 -4.20 12.60 -10.64
CA ALA A 185 -3.87 12.59 -9.23
C ALA A 185 -5.01 13.14 -8.37
N LEU A 186 -5.32 12.41 -7.30
CA LEU A 186 -6.32 12.79 -6.31
C LEU A 186 -5.65 12.95 -4.94
N ARG A 187 -6.11 13.89 -4.14
CA ARG A 187 -5.79 13.92 -2.71
C ARG A 187 -6.53 12.77 -2.00
N SER A 188 -6.12 12.50 -0.77
CA SER A 188 -6.70 11.43 0.05
C SER A 188 -8.20 11.59 0.34
N ASP A 189 -8.74 12.82 0.26
CA ASP A 189 -10.18 13.11 0.38
C ASP A 189 -10.98 12.86 -0.92
N GLY A 190 -10.30 12.57 -2.03
CA GLY A 190 -10.87 12.39 -3.36
C GLY A 190 -10.99 13.68 -4.18
N SER A 191 -10.46 14.81 -3.68
CA SER A 191 -10.36 16.04 -4.47
C SER A 191 -9.22 15.97 -5.49
N ASP A 192 -9.30 16.79 -6.53
CA ASP A 192 -8.25 16.88 -7.54
C ASP A 192 -6.95 17.44 -6.93
N ALA A 193 -5.85 16.69 -7.06
CA ALA A 193 -4.60 17.07 -6.43
C ALA A 193 -3.96 18.33 -7.03
N TYR A 194 -4.12 18.55 -8.33
CA TYR A 194 -3.37 19.57 -9.08
C TYR A 194 -4.23 20.38 -10.06
N GLY A 195 -5.56 20.26 -9.99
CA GLY A 195 -6.51 21.02 -10.81
C GLY A 195 -6.55 20.58 -12.28
N GLN A 196 -6.37 19.29 -12.54
CA GLN A 196 -6.35 18.69 -13.88
C GLN A 196 -7.77 18.38 -14.42
N GLY A 197 -8.72 18.17 -13.52
CA GLY A 197 -10.11 17.83 -13.80
C GLY A 197 -10.22 16.56 -14.64
N ASP A 198 -10.61 16.75 -15.89
CA ASP A 198 -10.81 15.69 -16.87
C ASP A 198 -9.58 15.44 -17.77
N ALA A 199 -8.58 16.32 -17.72
CA ALA A 199 -7.42 16.25 -18.58
C ALA A 199 -6.40 15.22 -18.07
N ALA A 200 -6.08 14.21 -18.89
CA ALA A 200 -4.96 13.33 -18.61
C ALA A 200 -3.65 14.10 -18.66
N LYS A 201 -2.76 13.87 -17.70
CA LYS A 201 -1.43 14.45 -17.71
C LYS A 201 -0.46 13.55 -18.47
N ASN A 202 0.16 14.11 -19.50
CA ASN A 202 1.26 13.51 -20.23
C ASN A 202 2.54 14.31 -19.91
N PRO A 203 3.47 13.75 -19.11
CA PRO A 203 4.67 14.48 -18.71
C PRO A 203 5.66 14.58 -19.88
N MET A 204 6.32 15.72 -20.00
CA MET A 204 7.36 15.92 -21.03
C MET A 204 8.63 15.15 -20.64
N VAL A 205 9.06 14.23 -21.49
CA VAL A 205 10.31 13.48 -21.36
C VAL A 205 11.08 13.59 -22.68
N ASP A 206 12.38 13.86 -22.63
CA ASP A 206 13.20 13.93 -23.84
C ASP A 206 13.20 12.58 -24.58
N GLY A 207 12.91 12.61 -25.87
CA GLY A 207 12.77 11.41 -26.71
C GLY A 207 11.49 10.59 -26.51
N PHE A 208 10.67 10.86 -25.49
CA PHE A 208 9.37 10.21 -25.31
C PHE A 208 8.31 10.96 -26.13
N PRO A 209 7.65 10.32 -27.11
CA PRO A 209 6.72 11.02 -27.98
C PRO A 209 5.44 11.47 -27.27
N ALA A 210 4.83 10.58 -26.48
CA ALA A 210 3.60 10.75 -25.69
C ALA A 210 3.07 9.36 -25.31
N TRP A 211 2.20 9.24 -24.30
CA TRP A 211 1.38 8.03 -24.13
C TRP A 211 0.58 7.69 -25.40
N VAL A 212 0.40 6.40 -25.68
CA VAL A 212 -0.21 5.90 -26.93
C VAL A 212 -1.73 5.85 -26.78
N ASP A 213 -2.42 6.84 -27.35
CA ASP A 213 -3.89 6.95 -27.26
C ASP A 213 -4.68 5.80 -27.88
N SER A 214 -4.11 5.06 -28.83
CA SER A 214 -4.77 3.87 -29.39
C SER A 214 -4.50 2.59 -28.60
N SER A 215 -3.77 2.67 -27.49
CA SER A 215 -3.33 1.51 -26.72
C SER A 215 -4.16 1.32 -25.46
N ASN A 216 -4.32 0.05 -25.08
CA ASN A 216 -4.82 -0.36 -23.76
C ASN A 216 -3.70 -0.45 -22.72
N ASN A 217 -2.44 -0.18 -23.10
CA ASN A 217 -1.25 -0.52 -22.32
C ASN A 217 -0.32 0.69 -22.10
N SER A 218 -0.77 1.91 -22.41
CA SER A 218 0.05 3.13 -22.33
C SER A 218 -0.78 4.30 -21.75
N PRO A 219 -0.45 4.82 -20.56
CA PRO A 219 0.39 4.17 -19.54
C PRO A 219 -0.27 2.90 -18.99
N PHE A 220 0.50 2.04 -18.31
CA PHE A 220 -0.01 0.82 -17.68
C PHE A 220 -0.06 0.95 -16.15
N ARG A 221 0.93 0.44 -15.41
CA ARG A 221 0.97 0.55 -13.94
C ARG A 221 1.95 1.60 -13.45
N ASN A 222 1.76 2.04 -12.21
CA ASN A 222 2.60 3.05 -11.58
C ASN A 222 2.91 2.71 -10.12
N TYR A 223 4.02 3.23 -9.63
CA TYR A 223 4.50 3.08 -8.25
C TYR A 223 5.03 4.43 -7.74
N VAL A 224 4.68 4.80 -6.51
CA VAL A 224 5.25 5.99 -5.86
C VAL A 224 6.40 5.58 -4.95
N ALA A 225 7.60 6.07 -5.26
CA ALA A 225 8.79 5.84 -4.46
C ALA A 225 8.76 6.62 -3.14
N ALA A 226 9.66 6.27 -2.22
CA ALA A 226 9.73 6.88 -0.90
C ALA A 226 10.00 8.39 -0.93
N ASP A 227 10.66 8.93 -1.97
CA ASP A 227 10.88 10.38 -2.13
C ASP A 227 9.67 11.11 -2.75
N GLY A 228 8.61 10.38 -3.10
CA GLY A 228 7.41 10.89 -3.75
C GLY A 228 7.44 10.84 -5.27
N THR A 229 8.56 10.47 -5.90
CA THR A 229 8.66 10.30 -7.35
C THR A 229 7.71 9.20 -7.83
N VAL A 230 6.97 9.46 -8.91
CA VAL A 230 6.01 8.51 -9.49
C VAL A 230 6.65 7.81 -10.69
N TYR A 231 6.95 6.51 -10.55
CA TYR A 231 7.45 5.67 -11.62
C TYR A 231 6.28 5.05 -12.37
N VAL A 232 6.30 5.13 -13.71
CA VAL A 232 5.21 4.65 -14.55
C VAL A 232 5.76 3.70 -15.60
N SER A 233 5.24 2.48 -15.60
CA SER A 233 5.50 1.47 -16.61
C SER A 233 4.61 1.68 -17.82
N ASP A 234 5.22 1.64 -19.00
CA ASP A 234 4.52 1.49 -20.28
C ASP A 234 4.64 0.04 -20.75
N PHE A 235 3.49 -0.59 -20.98
CA PHE A 235 3.37 -1.98 -21.42
C PHE A 235 3.09 -2.09 -22.93
N SER A 236 3.14 -0.99 -23.67
CA SER A 236 2.90 -1.01 -25.11
C SER A 236 4.16 -1.30 -25.90
N ASP A 237 4.04 -2.07 -26.98
CA ASP A 237 5.15 -2.32 -27.92
C ASP A 237 5.76 -1.03 -28.50
N ALA A 238 4.94 0.01 -28.65
CA ALA A 238 5.37 1.27 -29.25
C ALA A 238 6.27 2.08 -28.32
N ASN A 239 5.99 2.08 -27.01
CA ASN A 239 6.62 2.98 -26.04
C ASN A 239 7.16 2.29 -24.79
N GLY A 240 7.20 0.95 -24.77
CA GLY A 240 7.61 0.13 -23.63
C GLY A 240 8.85 0.70 -22.96
N SER A 241 8.73 1.08 -21.68
CA SER A 241 9.78 1.70 -20.87
C SER A 241 9.26 2.00 -19.46
N ILE A 242 10.08 2.65 -18.65
CA ILE A 242 9.69 3.29 -17.39
C ILE A 242 10.06 4.78 -17.45
N ILE A 243 9.14 5.62 -17.03
CA ILE A 243 9.41 7.04 -16.79
C ILE A 243 9.29 7.39 -15.30
N ALA A 244 10.16 8.27 -14.81
CA ALA A 244 10.12 8.82 -13.47
C ALA A 244 9.52 10.22 -13.52
N VAL A 245 8.34 10.39 -12.95
CA VAL A 245 7.52 11.60 -13.00
C VAL A 245 7.61 12.31 -11.65
N GLN A 246 7.86 13.63 -11.67
CA GLN A 246 7.85 14.43 -10.45
C GLN A 246 6.47 14.41 -9.79
N PRO A 247 6.38 14.59 -8.46
CA PRO A 247 5.11 14.52 -7.73
C PRO A 247 3.99 15.39 -8.30
N ASP A 248 4.31 16.58 -8.82
CA ASP A 248 3.34 17.51 -9.43
C ASP A 248 2.95 17.17 -10.88
N MET A 249 3.57 16.12 -11.43
CA MET A 249 3.41 15.62 -12.80
C MET A 249 3.78 16.61 -13.91
N ASN A 250 4.52 17.68 -13.61
CA ASN A 250 4.90 18.69 -14.60
C ASN A 250 6.20 18.39 -15.35
N SER A 251 7.01 17.48 -14.83
CA SER A 251 8.24 17.02 -15.49
C SER A 251 8.49 15.55 -15.21
N ALA A 252 9.23 14.91 -16.11
CA ALA A 252 9.64 13.53 -15.97
C ALA A 252 10.98 13.27 -16.66
N ALA A 253 11.55 12.09 -16.40
CA ALA A 253 12.76 11.60 -17.04
C ALA A 253 12.58 10.13 -17.45
N ALA A 254 13.18 9.74 -18.57
CA ALA A 254 13.32 8.33 -18.94
C ALA A 254 14.22 7.65 -17.91
N VAL A 255 13.80 6.51 -17.36
CA VAL A 255 14.60 5.78 -16.35
C VAL A 255 15.62 4.89 -17.03
N LEU A 256 15.18 4.17 -18.05
CA LEU A 256 15.98 3.24 -18.84
C LEU A 256 16.20 3.80 -20.24
N ALA A 257 17.28 3.38 -20.90
CA ALA A 257 17.64 3.89 -22.21
C ALA A 257 16.78 3.29 -23.33
N GLY A 258 16.13 4.15 -24.11
CA GLY A 258 15.30 3.75 -25.24
C GLY A 258 13.80 3.68 -24.92
N PHE A 259 13.00 3.44 -25.96
CA PHE A 259 11.56 3.27 -25.89
C PHE A 259 11.12 2.18 -26.87
N GLY A 260 10.13 1.38 -26.47
CA GLY A 260 9.53 0.32 -27.25
C GLY A 260 9.66 -1.04 -26.57
N GLY A 261 8.85 -2.01 -27.02
CA GLY A 261 8.88 -3.41 -26.61
C GLY A 261 9.50 -4.34 -27.66
N PRO A 262 10.81 -4.22 -27.98
CA PRO A 262 11.42 -5.09 -28.97
C PRO A 262 11.87 -6.41 -28.32
N THR A 263 11.50 -7.53 -28.95
CA THR A 263 12.04 -8.85 -28.59
C THR A 263 13.54 -9.01 -28.91
N THR A 264 14.08 -8.16 -29.80
CA THR A 264 15.52 -8.03 -30.04
C THR A 264 15.95 -6.61 -29.66
N LEU A 265 16.70 -6.48 -28.56
CA LEU A 265 17.06 -5.18 -28.01
C LEU A 265 17.94 -4.36 -28.97
N PRO A 266 17.56 -3.13 -29.31
CA PRO A 266 18.43 -2.17 -29.97
C PRO A 266 19.71 -1.92 -29.17
N VAL A 267 20.79 -1.55 -29.85
CA VAL A 267 22.07 -1.23 -29.18
C VAL A 267 21.86 -0.11 -28.16
N GLY A 268 22.16 -0.40 -26.89
CA GLY A 268 22.03 0.54 -25.77
C GLY A 268 20.70 0.44 -25.03
N GLN A 269 19.70 -0.26 -25.56
CA GLN A 269 18.44 -0.53 -24.85
C GLN A 269 18.57 -1.81 -24.02
N ASN A 270 17.94 -1.80 -22.84
CA ASN A 270 18.06 -2.85 -21.82
C ASN A 270 16.70 -3.32 -21.26
N HIS A 271 15.60 -2.97 -21.92
CA HIS A 271 14.23 -3.34 -21.56
C HIS A 271 13.35 -3.49 -22.80
N GLY A 272 12.17 -4.08 -22.62
CA GLY A 272 11.07 -4.04 -23.58
C GLY A 272 9.81 -3.43 -22.96
N SER A 273 8.66 -4.10 -23.17
CA SER A 273 7.35 -3.74 -22.63
C SER A 273 7.26 -4.08 -21.14
N THR A 274 7.22 -3.05 -20.29
CA THR A 274 7.21 -3.23 -18.82
C THR A 274 5.79 -3.19 -18.26
N GLN A 275 5.44 -4.16 -17.43
CA GLN A 275 4.11 -4.32 -16.85
C GLN A 275 3.97 -3.73 -15.46
N ALA A 276 5.05 -3.72 -14.70
CA ALA A 276 5.08 -3.23 -13.33
C ALA A 276 6.46 -2.70 -13.01
N VAL A 277 6.52 -1.77 -12.07
CA VAL A 277 7.75 -1.16 -11.58
C VAL A 277 7.73 -1.09 -10.07
N TYR A 278 8.88 -1.36 -9.46
CA TYR A 278 9.14 -1.12 -8.04
C TYR A 278 10.50 -0.45 -7.91
N VAL A 279 10.64 0.47 -6.95
CA VAL A 279 11.86 1.28 -6.81
C VAL A 279 12.31 1.33 -5.36
N GLU A 280 13.61 1.15 -5.16
CA GLU A 280 14.32 1.38 -3.90
C GLU A 280 15.37 2.47 -4.08
N GLY A 281 15.58 3.27 -3.03
CA GLY A 281 16.60 4.31 -3.04
C GLY A 281 16.30 5.47 -3.99
N SER A 282 17.32 6.25 -4.30
CA SER A 282 17.25 7.36 -5.26
C SER A 282 18.62 7.69 -5.84
N THR A 283 18.65 8.41 -6.96
CA THR A 283 19.91 8.90 -7.55
C THR A 283 20.62 9.89 -6.61
N ALA A 284 19.86 10.71 -5.89
CA ALA A 284 20.40 11.65 -4.91
C ALA A 284 21.08 10.93 -3.72
N ALA A 285 20.55 9.79 -3.29
CA ALA A 285 21.16 8.95 -2.25
C ALA A 285 22.26 8.02 -2.81
N GLY A 286 22.42 7.94 -4.13
CA GLY A 286 23.45 7.13 -4.79
C GLY A 286 23.18 5.62 -4.75
N ASN A 287 21.94 5.21 -4.51
CA ASN A 287 21.55 3.81 -4.28
C ASN A 287 20.28 3.40 -5.04
N LEU A 288 19.94 4.09 -6.13
CA LEU A 288 18.74 3.78 -6.92
C LEU A 288 18.80 2.34 -7.46
N LYS A 289 17.81 1.54 -7.11
CA LYS A 289 17.49 0.27 -7.76
C LYS A 289 16.09 0.31 -8.31
N VAL A 290 15.95 -0.13 -9.55
CA VAL A 290 14.66 -0.22 -10.23
C VAL A 290 14.41 -1.68 -10.57
N TYR A 291 13.18 -2.12 -10.36
CA TYR A 291 12.75 -3.48 -10.67
C TYR A 291 11.62 -3.43 -11.69
N THR A 292 11.62 -4.32 -12.67
CA THR A 292 10.52 -4.46 -13.63
C THR A 292 10.02 -5.88 -13.73
N LEU A 293 8.73 -6.02 -14.05
CA LEU A 293 8.22 -7.16 -14.81
C LEU A 293 8.19 -6.77 -16.28
N ASP A 294 8.81 -7.57 -17.14
CA ASP A 294 9.00 -7.26 -18.56
C ASP A 294 8.63 -8.48 -19.42
N GLU A 295 7.72 -8.30 -20.38
CA GLU A 295 7.21 -9.41 -21.19
C GLU A 295 8.12 -9.79 -22.36
N ASP A 296 9.07 -8.93 -22.73
CA ASP A 296 9.95 -9.14 -23.87
C ASP A 296 11.33 -9.63 -23.44
N LEU A 297 11.74 -9.32 -22.21
CA LEU A 297 13.06 -9.66 -21.70
C LEU A 297 13.21 -11.14 -21.36
N THR A 298 14.35 -11.70 -21.75
CA THR A 298 14.82 -13.06 -21.47
C THR A 298 16.30 -13.03 -21.13
N SER A 299 16.79 -14.05 -20.43
CA SER A 299 18.21 -14.09 -20.09
C SER A 299 19.12 -14.23 -21.31
N ALA A 300 18.63 -14.78 -22.42
CA ALA A 300 19.39 -14.90 -23.66
C ALA A 300 19.89 -13.55 -24.21
N GLN A 301 19.13 -12.46 -24.00
CA GLN A 301 19.53 -11.13 -24.44
C GLN A 301 20.72 -10.56 -23.65
N PHE A 302 21.01 -11.13 -22.47
CA PHE A 302 22.10 -10.70 -21.58
C PHE A 302 23.16 -11.80 -21.35
N GLY A 303 23.29 -12.74 -22.29
CA GLY A 303 24.33 -13.78 -22.26
C GLY A 303 23.98 -15.04 -21.46
N GLY A 304 22.75 -15.14 -20.94
CA GLY A 304 22.20 -16.39 -20.41
C GLY A 304 21.71 -17.33 -21.52
N ALA A 305 21.18 -18.49 -21.14
CA ALA A 305 20.72 -19.51 -22.10
C ALA A 305 19.19 -19.54 -22.31
N SER A 306 18.41 -18.98 -21.38
CA SER A 306 16.94 -19.08 -21.42
C SER A 306 16.33 -18.07 -22.39
N THR A 307 15.38 -18.54 -23.20
CA THR A 307 14.55 -17.73 -24.12
C THR A 307 13.07 -17.76 -23.73
N THR A 308 12.74 -18.34 -22.58
CA THR A 308 11.36 -18.58 -22.12
C THR A 308 11.10 -18.05 -20.72
N ASP A 309 12.04 -17.29 -20.16
CA ASP A 309 11.95 -16.63 -18.85
C ASP A 309 11.46 -15.19 -18.99
N GLN A 310 10.56 -14.94 -19.94
CA GLN A 310 9.78 -13.69 -19.99
C GLN A 310 8.92 -13.54 -18.73
N ASN A 311 8.51 -12.31 -18.42
CA ASN A 311 7.78 -11.97 -17.18
C ASN A 311 8.55 -12.34 -15.91
N SER A 312 9.87 -12.31 -15.99
CA SER A 312 10.75 -12.33 -14.82
C SER A 312 10.82 -10.96 -14.16
N ILE A 313 11.17 -10.93 -12.87
CA ILE A 313 11.59 -9.69 -12.22
C ILE A 313 13.04 -9.39 -12.62
N TRP A 314 13.29 -8.18 -13.12
CA TRP A 314 14.61 -7.69 -13.53
C TRP A 314 15.05 -6.51 -12.64
N GLU A 315 16.21 -6.62 -12.00
CA GLU A 315 16.84 -5.53 -11.23
C GLU A 315 17.80 -4.71 -12.09
N TYR A 316 17.66 -3.39 -12.06
CA TYR A 316 18.57 -2.40 -12.62
C TYR A 316 19.22 -1.63 -11.46
N ASN A 317 20.49 -1.90 -11.19
CA ASN A 317 21.25 -1.21 -10.15
C ASN A 317 21.88 0.08 -10.71
N ILE A 318 21.10 1.17 -10.68
CA ILE A 318 21.44 2.46 -11.32
C ILE A 318 22.33 3.33 -10.42
N GLY A 319 22.25 3.18 -9.09
CA GLY A 319 23.07 3.94 -8.14
C GLY A 319 22.81 5.45 -8.21
N SER A 320 23.85 6.25 -8.46
CA SER A 320 23.74 7.70 -8.61
C SER A 320 23.26 8.16 -10.00
N GLY A 321 22.92 7.23 -10.89
CA GLY A 321 22.59 7.53 -12.28
C GLY A 321 23.79 7.37 -13.24
N PRO A 322 23.68 7.90 -14.47
CA PRO A 322 22.58 8.72 -14.97
C PRO A 322 21.27 7.94 -15.15
N LEU A 323 20.15 8.67 -15.18
CA LEU A 323 18.89 8.16 -15.75
C LEU A 323 19.02 8.10 -17.29
N SER A 324 18.05 7.48 -17.97
CA SER A 324 18.26 6.87 -19.29
C SER A 324 19.40 5.84 -19.20
N SER A 325 19.29 4.95 -18.21
CA SER A 325 20.35 4.04 -17.82
C SER A 325 20.46 2.87 -18.80
N THR A 326 21.70 2.53 -19.16
CA THR A 326 22.06 1.38 -19.99
C THR A 326 22.60 0.21 -19.17
N VAL A 327 22.42 0.24 -17.83
CA VAL A 327 22.91 -0.82 -16.95
C VAL A 327 22.33 -2.17 -17.35
N THR A 328 23.16 -3.21 -17.40
CA THR A 328 22.69 -4.56 -17.68
C THR A 328 21.82 -5.06 -16.51
N PRO A 329 20.56 -5.43 -16.75
CA PRO A 329 19.69 -5.91 -15.69
C PRO A 329 20.11 -7.30 -15.21
N THR A 330 19.78 -7.60 -13.96
CA THR A 330 19.95 -8.93 -13.36
C THR A 330 18.58 -9.55 -13.11
N ARG A 331 18.36 -10.77 -13.58
CA ARG A 331 17.14 -11.51 -13.29
C ARG A 331 17.11 -11.90 -11.81
N ILE A 332 16.04 -11.51 -11.12
CA ILE A 332 15.80 -11.85 -9.71
C ILE A 332 15.04 -13.17 -9.59
N THR A 333 13.93 -13.30 -10.30
CA THR A 333 13.12 -14.52 -10.30
C THR A 333 12.35 -14.67 -11.61
N ASP A 334 12.14 -15.92 -12.03
CA ASP A 334 11.40 -16.35 -13.22
C ASP A 334 10.14 -17.16 -12.87
N ALA A 335 9.56 -16.92 -11.68
CA ALA A 335 8.38 -17.64 -11.19
C ALA A 335 7.13 -17.42 -12.07
N GLY A 336 7.05 -16.28 -12.77
CA GLY A 336 5.98 -15.97 -13.72
C GLY A 336 6.07 -16.80 -15.00
N ILE A 337 4.99 -16.76 -15.80
CA ILE A 337 4.98 -17.36 -17.13
C ILE A 337 4.96 -16.30 -18.23
N PRO A 338 5.46 -16.60 -19.45
CA PRO A 338 5.39 -15.68 -20.58
C PRO A 338 3.95 -15.25 -20.93
N LEU A 339 3.80 -14.04 -21.47
CA LEU A 339 2.56 -13.47 -22.04
C LEU A 339 1.37 -13.28 -21.07
N ALA A 340 1.51 -13.67 -19.80
CA ALA A 340 0.50 -13.37 -18.80
C ALA A 340 0.63 -11.90 -18.35
N THR A 341 -0.51 -11.21 -18.24
CA THR A 341 -0.53 -9.94 -17.52
C THR A 341 -0.12 -10.19 -16.08
N SER A 342 0.93 -9.52 -15.62
CA SER A 342 1.58 -9.85 -14.35
C SER A 342 1.79 -8.62 -13.49
N ASP A 343 1.82 -8.80 -12.18
CA ASP A 343 2.05 -7.76 -11.18
C ASP A 343 3.10 -8.20 -10.17
N MET A 344 3.78 -7.23 -9.56
CA MET A 344 4.72 -7.52 -8.49
C MET A 344 4.56 -6.55 -7.33
N GLN A 345 4.74 -7.08 -6.12
CA GLN A 345 4.82 -6.28 -4.90
C GLN A 345 6.05 -6.69 -4.11
N ARG A 346 6.65 -5.72 -3.43
CA ARG A 346 7.70 -5.96 -2.44
C ARG A 346 7.12 -5.83 -1.05
N GLY A 347 7.22 -6.91 -0.27
CA GLY A 347 6.85 -6.88 1.15
C GLY A 347 7.83 -6.03 1.98
N ALA A 348 7.35 -5.51 3.11
CA ALA A 348 8.20 -4.86 4.12
C ALA A 348 9.22 -5.83 4.73
N ASP A 349 8.97 -7.14 4.64
CA ASP A 349 9.90 -8.21 5.00
C ASP A 349 10.92 -8.53 3.89
N GLY A 350 10.85 -7.81 2.78
CA GLY A 350 11.72 -7.96 1.61
C GLY A 350 11.34 -9.09 0.67
N LYS A 351 10.28 -9.89 0.91
CA LYS A 351 9.83 -10.93 -0.03
C LYS A 351 9.21 -10.33 -1.29
N TRP A 352 9.26 -11.08 -2.39
CA TRP A 352 8.59 -10.74 -3.63
C TRP A 352 7.27 -11.48 -3.75
N TYR A 353 6.22 -10.76 -4.08
CA TYR A 353 4.92 -11.31 -4.45
C TYR A 353 4.77 -11.16 -5.95
N VAL A 354 4.78 -12.27 -6.68
CA VAL A 354 4.68 -12.29 -8.13
C VAL A 354 3.32 -12.83 -8.49
N MET A 355 2.46 -11.99 -9.05
CA MET A 355 1.12 -12.34 -9.48
C MET A 355 1.04 -12.37 -10.99
N GLN A 356 0.30 -13.33 -11.52
CA GLN A 356 -0.02 -13.45 -12.93
C GLN A 356 -1.53 -13.70 -13.08
N THR A 357 -2.16 -12.98 -13.99
CA THR A 357 -3.59 -13.12 -14.28
C THR A 357 -3.83 -14.47 -14.94
N ARG A 358 -4.61 -15.34 -14.29
CA ARG A 358 -4.91 -16.71 -14.77
C ARG A 358 -6.39 -16.96 -15.04
N ASN A 359 -7.16 -15.93 -15.41
CA ASN A 359 -8.61 -16.02 -15.64
C ASN A 359 -9.00 -17.27 -16.48
N GLY A 360 -9.61 -18.27 -15.83
CA GLY A 360 -10.05 -19.53 -16.46
C GLY A 360 -8.95 -20.53 -16.86
N ALA A 361 -7.67 -20.24 -16.60
CA ALA A 361 -6.55 -21.07 -17.01
C ALA A 361 -6.26 -22.24 -16.05
N LEU A 362 -6.24 -23.46 -16.57
CA LEU A 362 -6.03 -24.67 -15.75
C LEU A 362 -4.54 -24.89 -15.42
N ASN A 363 -4.29 -25.64 -14.35
CA ASN A 363 -3.00 -26.10 -13.86
C ASN A 363 -1.94 -24.99 -13.76
N SER A 364 -2.36 -23.80 -13.34
CA SER A 364 -1.43 -22.70 -13.11
C SER A 364 -1.69 -21.96 -11.81
N PRO A 365 -0.63 -21.62 -11.06
CA PRO A 365 -0.70 -20.67 -9.97
C PRO A 365 -1.00 -19.26 -10.48
N THR A 366 -1.80 -18.50 -9.77
CA THR A 366 -1.95 -17.05 -9.92
C THR A 366 -0.87 -16.29 -9.16
N LEU A 367 -0.42 -16.80 -8.00
CA LEU A 367 0.44 -16.08 -7.09
C LEU A 367 1.60 -16.94 -6.60
N TYR A 368 2.80 -16.35 -6.62
CA TYR A 368 3.98 -16.85 -5.94
C TYR A 368 4.45 -15.87 -4.87
N VAL A 369 4.99 -16.41 -3.78
CA VAL A 369 5.85 -15.64 -2.89
C VAL A 369 7.27 -16.18 -3.01
N VAL A 370 8.23 -15.30 -3.24
CA VAL A 370 9.62 -15.63 -3.48
C VAL A 370 10.48 -14.94 -2.42
N SER A 371 11.58 -15.57 -2.02
CA SER A 371 12.57 -15.00 -1.11
C SER A 371 13.08 -13.64 -1.60
N ALA A 372 13.63 -12.84 -0.69
CA ALA A 372 14.06 -11.47 -0.99
C ALA A 372 15.12 -11.36 -2.09
N ASP A 373 15.98 -12.37 -2.20
CA ASP A 373 17.00 -12.51 -3.24
C ASP A 373 16.47 -13.15 -4.53
N GLY A 374 15.20 -13.54 -4.58
CA GLY A 374 14.55 -14.18 -5.72
C GLY A 374 14.88 -15.67 -5.92
N SER A 375 15.73 -16.25 -5.07
CA SER A 375 16.31 -17.59 -5.30
C SER A 375 15.37 -18.77 -4.97
N THR A 376 14.35 -18.54 -4.13
CA THR A 376 13.50 -19.61 -3.59
C THR A 376 12.02 -19.24 -3.66
N VAL A 377 11.21 -20.08 -4.30
CA VAL A 377 9.74 -20.00 -4.20
C VAL A 377 9.31 -20.52 -2.83
N LEU A 378 8.77 -19.64 -2.00
CA LEU A 378 8.30 -19.91 -0.64
C LEU A 378 6.82 -20.30 -0.61
N PHE A 379 6.04 -19.87 -1.61
CA PHE A 379 4.62 -20.14 -1.72
C PHE A 379 4.19 -20.22 -3.18
N ASN A 380 3.25 -21.11 -3.46
CA ASN A 380 2.58 -21.29 -4.74
C ASN A 380 1.08 -21.48 -4.46
N SER A 381 0.24 -20.60 -5.02
CA SER A 381 -1.19 -20.57 -4.73
C SER A 381 -1.97 -21.79 -5.22
N LEU A 382 -1.54 -22.46 -6.30
CA LEU A 382 -2.19 -23.69 -6.78
C LEU A 382 -1.88 -24.87 -5.86
N ASP A 383 -0.63 -25.00 -5.39
CA ASP A 383 -0.27 -26.06 -4.45
C ASP A 383 -0.91 -25.83 -3.07
N ALA A 384 -1.00 -24.57 -2.64
CA ALA A 384 -1.79 -24.18 -1.47
C ALA A 384 -3.28 -24.50 -1.66
N THR A 385 -3.84 -24.28 -2.85
CA THR A 385 -5.22 -24.66 -3.19
C THR A 385 -5.44 -26.17 -3.08
N ARG A 386 -4.55 -26.98 -3.66
CA ARG A 386 -4.61 -28.45 -3.60
C ARG A 386 -4.56 -28.95 -2.16
N THR A 387 -3.70 -28.34 -1.34
CA THR A 387 -3.58 -28.64 0.09
C THR A 387 -4.85 -28.28 0.84
N LEU A 388 -5.34 -27.04 0.67
CA LEU A 388 -6.51 -26.52 1.38
C LEU A 388 -7.79 -27.30 1.04
N THR A 389 -7.94 -27.70 -0.22
CA THR A 389 -9.13 -28.43 -0.69
C THR A 389 -9.02 -29.95 -0.53
N ALA A 390 -7.90 -30.44 0.01
CA ALA A 390 -7.56 -31.87 0.07
C ALA A 390 -7.71 -32.59 -1.29
N ASN A 391 -7.43 -31.87 -2.38
CA ASN A 391 -7.54 -32.36 -3.75
C ASN A 391 -6.20 -32.18 -4.47
N PRO A 392 -5.31 -33.19 -4.50
CA PRO A 392 -4.01 -33.08 -5.14
C PRO A 392 -4.09 -32.89 -6.67
N THR A 393 -5.24 -33.19 -7.27
CA THR A 393 -5.51 -33.03 -8.70
C THR A 393 -6.33 -31.78 -9.02
N ALA A 394 -6.53 -30.87 -8.07
CA ALA A 394 -7.17 -29.59 -8.36
C ALA A 394 -6.38 -28.88 -9.46
N ASP A 395 -7.08 -28.56 -10.54
CA ASP A 395 -6.55 -27.93 -11.75
C ASP A 395 -6.90 -26.43 -11.80
N ARG A 396 -7.70 -25.94 -10.85
CA ARG A 396 -8.06 -24.53 -10.71
C ARG A 396 -7.52 -23.97 -9.42
N ASP A 397 -6.79 -22.87 -9.54
CA ASP A 397 -6.34 -22.07 -8.41
C ASP A 397 -7.53 -21.32 -7.79
N ILE A 398 -7.56 -21.23 -6.46
CA ILE A 398 -8.52 -20.39 -5.74
C ILE A 398 -8.46 -18.92 -6.18
N LEU A 399 -7.25 -18.44 -6.49
CA LEU A 399 -6.98 -17.05 -6.87
C LEU A 399 -7.04 -16.83 -8.40
N GLN A 400 -7.54 -17.81 -9.17
CA GLN A 400 -7.49 -17.81 -10.65
C GLN A 400 -8.02 -16.53 -11.30
N TYR A 401 -8.97 -15.85 -10.65
CA TYR A 401 -9.65 -14.66 -11.18
C TYR A 401 -9.21 -13.34 -10.56
N CYS A 402 -8.00 -13.26 -9.99
CA CYS A 402 -7.41 -12.01 -9.54
C CYS A 402 -6.56 -11.33 -10.64
N ASN A 403 -6.59 -9.99 -10.69
CA ASN A 403 -5.91 -9.18 -11.72
C ASN A 403 -4.90 -8.14 -11.18
N GLY A 404 -4.87 -7.89 -9.87
CA GLY A 404 -3.89 -7.02 -9.21
C GLY A 404 -3.67 -7.47 -7.76
N VAL A 405 -2.51 -7.16 -7.18
CA VAL A 405 -2.17 -7.55 -5.79
C VAL A 405 -1.52 -6.39 -5.04
N ALA A 406 -1.86 -6.24 -3.76
CA ALA A 406 -1.25 -5.28 -2.86
C ALA A 406 -0.93 -5.94 -1.51
N ILE A 407 0.15 -5.47 -0.87
CA ILE A 407 0.55 -5.90 0.47
C ILE A 407 0.40 -4.72 1.41
N SER A 408 -0.21 -4.94 2.57
CA SER A 408 -0.40 -3.89 3.54
C SER A 408 0.93 -3.42 4.13
N PRO A 409 1.06 -2.14 4.52
CA PRO A 409 2.31 -1.61 5.09
C PRO A 409 2.78 -2.34 6.35
N ASP A 410 1.86 -3.01 7.06
CA ASP A 410 2.12 -3.76 8.28
C ASP A 410 2.53 -5.22 8.05
N GLN A 411 2.54 -5.65 6.77
CA GLN A 411 2.89 -6.99 6.32
C GLN A 411 1.94 -8.09 6.80
N LYS A 412 0.73 -7.74 7.26
CA LYS A 412 -0.26 -8.71 7.78
C LYS A 412 -1.40 -9.03 6.83
N TRP A 413 -1.57 -8.27 5.76
CA TRP A 413 -2.66 -8.45 4.82
C TRP A 413 -2.19 -8.35 3.38
N MET A 414 -2.83 -9.16 2.55
CA MET A 414 -2.78 -9.07 1.11
C MET A 414 -4.19 -8.76 0.61
N ALA A 415 -4.29 -7.82 -0.31
CA ALA A 415 -5.51 -7.54 -1.05
C ALA A 415 -5.32 -7.90 -2.52
N MET A 416 -6.31 -8.53 -3.13
CA MET A 416 -6.30 -8.83 -4.56
C MET A 416 -7.63 -8.41 -5.18
N ILE A 417 -7.56 -7.64 -6.26
CA ILE A 417 -8.75 -7.24 -7.02
C ILE A 417 -9.19 -8.39 -7.92
N LEU A 418 -10.42 -8.84 -7.76
CA LEU A 418 -11.04 -9.88 -8.59
C LEU A 418 -11.46 -9.29 -9.93
N ASN A 419 -11.56 -10.15 -10.93
CA ASN A 419 -11.95 -9.76 -12.27
C ASN A 419 -13.34 -9.10 -12.28
N ILE A 420 -14.24 -9.46 -11.37
CA ILE A 420 -15.59 -8.87 -11.22
C ILE A 420 -15.65 -7.55 -10.46
N GLY A 421 -14.55 -7.06 -9.90
CA GLY A 421 -14.51 -5.84 -9.10
C GLY A 421 -14.59 -6.04 -7.58
N ASP A 422 -14.92 -7.24 -7.11
CA ASP A 422 -14.81 -7.63 -5.71
C ASP A 422 -13.35 -7.70 -5.25
N VAL A 423 -13.11 -7.60 -3.94
CA VAL A 423 -11.75 -7.61 -3.38
C VAL A 423 -11.57 -8.81 -2.46
N ALA A 424 -10.62 -9.68 -2.78
CA ALA A 424 -10.16 -10.71 -1.85
C ALA A 424 -9.20 -10.08 -0.83
N VAL A 425 -9.44 -10.31 0.45
CA VAL A 425 -8.54 -9.93 1.55
C VAL A 425 -8.04 -11.18 2.25
N ILE A 426 -6.73 -11.32 2.35
CA ILE A 426 -6.06 -12.55 2.76
C ILE A 426 -5.04 -12.20 3.85
N PRO A 427 -5.17 -12.78 5.07
CA PRO A 427 -4.16 -12.62 6.10
C PRO A 427 -2.80 -13.17 5.64
N LEU A 428 -1.72 -12.56 6.13
CA LEU A 428 -0.35 -13.02 5.93
C LEU A 428 0.22 -13.52 7.26
N ILE A 429 0.78 -14.73 7.24
CA ILE A 429 1.54 -15.31 8.36
C ILE A 429 3.00 -15.35 7.92
N ASP A 430 3.85 -14.57 8.58
CA ASP A 430 5.27 -14.40 8.20
C ASP A 430 5.48 -14.04 6.72
N GLY A 431 4.56 -13.25 6.16
CA GLY A 431 4.54 -12.87 4.75
C GLY A 431 3.99 -13.92 3.80
N ILE A 432 3.48 -15.05 4.28
CA ILE A 432 2.87 -16.11 3.45
C ILE A 432 1.34 -16.01 3.50
N PRO A 433 0.63 -16.03 2.35
CA PRO A 433 -0.84 -15.99 2.31
C PRO A 433 -1.51 -17.17 3.02
N ASP A 434 -2.41 -16.85 3.94
CA ASP A 434 -3.29 -17.81 4.59
C ASP A 434 -4.62 -17.94 3.83
N LEU A 435 -4.63 -18.80 2.80
CA LEU A 435 -5.82 -19.04 1.97
C LEU A 435 -7.00 -19.67 2.71
N ALA A 436 -6.77 -20.26 3.89
CA ALA A 436 -7.84 -20.83 4.71
C ALA A 436 -8.70 -19.72 5.34
N ASN A 437 -8.07 -18.60 5.68
CA ASN A 437 -8.70 -17.44 6.34
C ASN A 437 -8.94 -16.25 5.40
N LYS A 438 -8.93 -16.49 4.08
CA LYS A 438 -9.32 -15.48 3.08
C LYS A 438 -10.79 -15.08 3.25
N ALA A 439 -11.09 -13.82 2.97
CA ALA A 439 -12.43 -13.29 2.88
C ALA A 439 -12.60 -12.46 1.59
N VAL A 440 -13.85 -12.13 1.25
CA VAL A 440 -14.17 -11.30 0.09
C VAL A 440 -14.99 -10.11 0.53
N VAL A 441 -14.56 -8.91 0.17
CA VAL A 441 -15.39 -7.71 0.21
C VAL A 441 -16.18 -7.66 -1.09
N SER A 442 -17.51 -7.81 -1.00
CA SER A 442 -18.38 -7.64 -2.17
C SER A 442 -18.59 -6.14 -2.44
N THR A 443 -18.35 -5.71 -3.67
CA THR A 443 -18.29 -4.29 -4.04
C THR A 443 -19.32 -3.90 -5.11
N THR A 444 -20.42 -4.65 -5.21
CA THR A 444 -21.47 -4.56 -6.26
C THR A 444 -21.61 -3.19 -6.97
N PRO A 445 -21.82 -3.17 -8.30
CA PRO A 445 -22.15 -4.32 -9.15
C PRO A 445 -20.91 -5.11 -9.60
N ASP A 446 -21.12 -6.41 -9.84
CA ASP A 446 -20.08 -7.35 -10.27
C ASP A 446 -19.90 -7.25 -11.79
N ILE A 447 -19.02 -6.35 -12.23
CA ILE A 447 -18.79 -6.07 -13.64
C ILE A 447 -17.31 -6.19 -13.93
N ILE A 448 -16.99 -7.02 -14.92
CA ILE A 448 -15.62 -7.16 -15.39
C ILE A 448 -15.17 -5.89 -16.14
N SER A 449 -13.98 -5.38 -15.92
CA SER A 449 -12.83 -6.07 -15.36
C SER A 449 -12.12 -5.24 -14.27
N GLY A 450 -11.84 -5.87 -13.13
CA GLY A 450 -10.93 -5.36 -12.10
C GLY A 450 -9.51 -5.16 -12.66
N ARG A 451 -8.78 -4.15 -12.17
CA ARG A 451 -7.52 -3.71 -12.77
C ARG A 451 -6.35 -3.78 -11.82
N ASP A 452 -6.27 -2.84 -10.90
CA ASP A 452 -5.13 -2.66 -10.02
C ASP A 452 -5.59 -2.25 -8.62
N ILE A 453 -4.73 -2.47 -7.64
CA ILE A 453 -5.05 -2.34 -6.23
C ILE A 453 -3.79 -1.95 -5.44
N ALA A 454 -3.94 -1.09 -4.43
CA ALA A 454 -2.85 -0.64 -3.59
C ALA A 454 -3.35 -0.33 -2.17
N PHE A 455 -2.43 -0.35 -1.20
CA PHE A 455 -2.70 0.15 0.15
C PHE A 455 -2.13 1.56 0.33
N ASP A 456 -2.87 2.42 1.05
CA ASP A 456 -2.29 3.64 1.62
C ASP A 456 -1.54 3.34 2.94
N ALA A 457 -0.86 4.36 3.48
CA ALA A 457 -0.09 4.25 4.72
C ALA A 457 -0.94 3.88 5.96
N ALA A 458 -2.25 4.16 5.92
CA ALA A 458 -3.20 3.82 6.97
C ALA A 458 -3.82 2.42 6.77
N GLY A 459 -3.51 1.75 5.67
CA GLY A 459 -4.08 0.45 5.34
C GLY A 459 -5.47 0.54 4.69
N ASN A 460 -5.92 1.68 4.18
CA ASN A 460 -7.08 1.69 3.30
C ASN A 460 -6.70 1.04 1.95
N ILE A 461 -7.63 0.30 1.36
CA ILE A 461 -7.46 -0.35 0.06
C ILE A 461 -7.98 0.58 -1.02
N HIS A 462 -7.13 0.94 -1.97
CA HIS A 462 -7.43 1.72 -3.17
C HIS A 462 -7.48 0.77 -4.35
N TYR A 463 -8.57 0.72 -5.11
CA TYR A 463 -8.64 -0.14 -6.29
C TYR A 463 -9.30 0.52 -7.49
N LEU A 464 -9.01 -0.06 -8.66
CA LEU A 464 -9.55 0.35 -9.95
C LEU A 464 -10.31 -0.80 -10.61
N SER A 465 -11.44 -0.46 -11.23
CA SER A 465 -12.18 -1.37 -12.10
C SER A 465 -12.64 -0.63 -13.36
N SER A 466 -12.25 -1.15 -14.53
CA SER A 466 -12.78 -0.64 -15.79
C SER A 466 -14.23 -1.09 -16.03
N GLY A 467 -14.64 -2.21 -15.42
CA GLY A 467 -16.01 -2.72 -15.52
C GLY A 467 -17.01 -1.87 -14.76
N GLN A 468 -16.66 -1.54 -13.52
CA GLN A 468 -17.45 -0.62 -12.70
C GLN A 468 -17.25 0.84 -13.14
N ALA A 469 -16.22 1.11 -13.96
CA ALA A 469 -15.76 2.43 -14.35
C ALA A 469 -15.45 3.35 -13.16
N LEU A 470 -14.85 2.77 -12.12
CA LEU A 470 -14.67 3.40 -10.81
C LEU A 470 -13.26 3.19 -10.24
N TYR A 471 -12.82 4.20 -9.53
CA TYR A 471 -11.82 4.16 -8.48
C TYR A 471 -12.54 4.19 -7.13
N ARG A 472 -12.20 3.27 -6.22
CA ARG A 472 -12.85 3.18 -4.91
C ARG A 472 -11.82 2.96 -3.80
N VAL A 473 -12.16 3.45 -2.61
CA VAL A 473 -11.34 3.30 -1.39
C VAL A 473 -12.15 2.58 -0.32
N LEU A 474 -11.63 1.45 0.15
CA LEU A 474 -12.21 0.59 1.17
C LEU A 474 -11.44 0.73 2.49
N ALA A 475 -12.16 0.93 3.57
CA ALA A 475 -11.60 1.10 4.89
C ALA A 475 -11.47 -0.23 5.65
N PRO A 476 -10.46 -0.37 6.52
CA PRO A 476 -10.25 -1.56 7.36
C PRO A 476 -11.41 -1.81 8.35
N GLY A 477 -12.09 -0.75 8.79
CA GLY A 477 -13.04 -0.82 9.90
C GLY A 477 -12.36 -0.89 11.26
N GLY A 478 -13.16 -1.02 12.32
CA GLY A 478 -12.70 -1.02 13.70
C GLY A 478 -12.48 0.37 14.28
N HIS A 479 -11.95 0.42 15.50
CA HIS A 479 -11.55 1.66 16.17
C HIS A 479 -10.06 1.89 15.98
N SER A 480 -9.71 3.05 15.42
CA SER A 480 -8.36 3.39 15.02
C SER A 480 -8.03 4.84 15.32
N ILE A 481 -6.78 5.08 15.71
CA ILE A 481 -6.22 6.41 15.88
C ILE A 481 -5.01 6.55 14.94
N ALA A 482 -5.08 7.49 14.01
CA ALA A 482 -3.95 7.89 13.19
C ALA A 482 -3.33 9.17 13.74
N THR A 483 -2.01 9.20 13.86
CA THR A 483 -1.24 10.35 14.33
C THR A 483 -0.17 10.74 13.34
N THR A 484 -0.26 11.95 12.79
CA THR A 484 0.79 12.58 11.98
C THR A 484 1.54 13.60 12.84
N THR A 485 2.85 13.40 13.04
CA THR A 485 3.67 14.22 13.94
C THR A 485 4.78 14.93 13.18
N TRP A 486 5.00 16.20 13.48
CA TRP A 486 6.19 16.96 13.10
C TRP A 486 7.08 17.19 14.33
N ASN A 487 8.31 16.67 14.30
CA ASN A 487 9.26 16.77 15.42
C ASN A 487 10.23 17.95 15.32
N GLY A 488 10.05 18.85 14.34
CA GLY A 488 10.98 19.94 14.04
C GLY A 488 11.96 19.66 12.88
N THR A 489 12.10 18.40 12.47
CA THR A 489 13.00 17.97 11.38
C THR A 489 12.30 17.11 10.33
N SER A 490 11.46 16.17 10.77
CA SER A 490 10.78 15.21 9.92
C SER A 490 9.36 14.95 10.40
N TYR A 491 8.55 14.43 9.47
CA TYR A 491 7.26 13.87 9.78
C TYR A 491 7.37 12.40 10.17
N ALA A 492 6.51 11.98 11.10
CA ALA A 492 6.24 10.59 11.41
C ALA A 492 4.74 10.33 11.27
N PHE A 493 4.37 9.15 10.78
CA PHE A 493 3.00 8.70 10.70
C PHE A 493 2.87 7.40 11.47
N ASN A 494 1.97 7.36 12.44
CA ASN A 494 1.73 6.20 13.28
C ASN A 494 0.24 5.91 13.33
N VAL A 495 -0.10 4.64 13.39
CA VAL A 495 -1.48 4.19 13.52
C VAL A 495 -1.56 3.22 14.68
N GLN A 496 -2.62 3.38 15.48
CA GLN A 496 -2.95 2.53 16.60
C GLN A 496 -4.36 1.96 16.42
N ASN A 497 -4.47 0.63 16.36
CA ASN A 497 -5.75 -0.04 16.52
C ASN A 497 -6.11 -0.05 17.99
N ILE A 498 -7.25 0.53 18.33
CA ILE A 498 -7.81 0.38 19.66
C ILE A 498 -8.65 -0.89 19.63
N THR A 499 -8.04 -1.96 20.13
CA THR A 499 -8.81 -3.10 20.58
C THR A 499 -9.32 -2.73 21.97
N THR A 500 -10.42 -1.97 22.02
CA THR A 500 -11.28 -2.11 23.18
C THR A 500 -11.62 -3.60 23.21
N PRO A 501 -11.33 -4.34 24.30
CA PRO A 501 -12.02 -5.60 24.52
C PRO A 501 -13.49 -5.26 24.28
N VAL A 502 -14.18 -5.97 23.38
CA VAL A 502 -15.59 -5.69 23.03
C VAL A 502 -16.28 -5.26 24.31
N GLY A 503 -16.63 -3.97 24.41
CA GLY A 503 -17.16 -3.40 25.65
C GLY A 503 -18.27 -4.33 26.09
N LEU A 504 -18.18 -4.84 27.32
CA LEU A 504 -19.15 -5.81 27.79
C LEU A 504 -20.52 -5.21 27.54
N PRO A 505 -21.46 -5.90 26.89
CA PRO A 505 -22.78 -5.32 26.66
C PRO A 505 -23.35 -4.85 28.01
N GLY A 506 -23.64 -3.55 28.16
CA GLY A 506 -24.05 -2.95 29.45
C GLY A 506 -22.96 -2.21 30.23
N ASP A 507 -21.70 -2.23 29.80
CA ASP A 507 -20.60 -1.39 30.28
C ASP A 507 -20.70 -0.01 29.61
N PHE A 508 -21.49 0.87 30.21
CA PHE A 508 -21.79 2.18 29.65
C PHE A 508 -20.69 3.19 29.97
N ASN A 509 -19.90 2.97 31.02
CA ASN A 509 -18.79 3.87 31.39
C ASN A 509 -17.43 3.44 30.79
N SER A 510 -17.39 2.30 30.09
CA SER A 510 -16.22 1.70 29.44
C SER A 510 -15.08 1.35 30.42
N ASP A 511 -15.40 0.98 31.66
CA ASP A 511 -14.41 0.60 32.68
C ASP A 511 -14.08 -0.91 32.70
N SER A 512 -14.58 -1.64 31.69
CA SER A 512 -14.42 -3.08 31.52
C SER A 512 -15.17 -3.93 32.54
N LYS A 513 -16.18 -3.37 33.19
CA LYS A 513 -17.12 -4.05 34.08
C LYS A 513 -18.54 -3.61 33.77
N VAL A 514 -19.51 -4.47 34.10
CA VAL A 514 -20.94 -4.12 34.06
C VAL A 514 -21.46 -4.09 35.48
N ASP A 515 -21.46 -2.92 36.11
CA ASP A 515 -21.78 -2.76 37.52
C ASP A 515 -22.74 -1.58 37.81
N GLY A 516 -22.80 -1.15 39.07
CA GLY A 516 -23.69 -0.08 39.50
C GLY A 516 -23.33 1.30 38.93
N ALA A 517 -22.08 1.51 38.50
CA ALA A 517 -21.65 2.75 37.85
C ALA A 517 -22.29 2.90 36.47
N ASP A 518 -22.42 1.81 35.71
CA ASP A 518 -23.13 1.79 34.43
C ASP A 518 -24.61 2.04 34.60
N PHE A 519 -25.22 1.39 35.60
CA PHE A 519 -26.63 1.63 35.92
C PHE A 519 -26.91 3.10 36.24
N LEU A 520 -26.02 3.73 37.02
CA LEU A 520 -26.10 5.14 37.35
C LEU A 520 -25.91 6.04 36.12
N LEU A 521 -25.07 5.63 35.17
CA LEU A 521 -24.87 6.34 33.91
C LEU A 521 -26.12 6.24 33.02
N TRP A 522 -26.75 5.06 32.91
CA TRP A 522 -28.03 4.87 32.24
C TRP A 522 -29.13 5.74 32.87
N GLN A 523 -29.26 5.76 34.21
CA GLN A 523 -30.23 6.61 34.92
C GLN A 523 -30.07 8.11 34.64
N ARG A 524 -28.88 8.54 34.24
CA ARG A 524 -28.55 9.94 33.89
C ARG A 524 -28.64 10.21 32.38
N GLY A 525 -29.09 9.23 31.59
CA GLY A 525 -29.18 9.33 30.14
C GLY A 525 -27.84 9.23 29.41
N GLY A 526 -26.79 8.72 30.07
CA GLY A 526 -25.46 8.53 29.48
C GLY A 526 -25.22 7.16 28.85
N SER A 527 -26.28 6.37 28.59
CA SER A 527 -26.21 5.13 27.82
C SER A 527 -26.40 5.39 26.32
N PRO A 528 -26.07 4.44 25.42
CA PRO A 528 -26.16 4.63 23.96
C PRO A 528 -27.54 5.08 23.45
N THR A 529 -28.61 4.60 24.08
CA THR A 529 -29.99 5.02 23.85
C THR A 529 -30.56 5.57 25.17
N PRO A 530 -30.45 6.90 25.40
CA PRO A 530 -30.74 7.51 26.70
C PRO A 530 -32.07 7.08 27.32
N LEU A 531 -32.02 6.57 28.56
CA LEU A 531 -33.18 6.14 29.35
C LEU A 531 -34.05 5.04 28.69
N SER A 532 -33.51 4.33 27.70
CA SER A 532 -34.26 3.28 27.00
C SER A 532 -34.40 2.01 27.84
N GLN A 533 -35.50 1.28 27.61
CA GLN A 533 -35.70 -0.05 28.18
C GLN A 533 -34.71 -1.07 27.61
N ALA A 534 -34.31 -0.93 26.34
CA ALA A 534 -33.37 -1.84 25.67
C ALA A 534 -31.98 -1.80 26.29
N ASP A 535 -31.47 -0.60 26.63
CA ASP A 535 -30.19 -0.46 27.33
C ASP A 535 -30.27 -1.02 28.75
N LEU A 536 -31.39 -0.79 29.46
CA LEU A 536 -31.60 -1.36 30.79
C LEU A 536 -31.61 -2.90 30.75
N ASP A 537 -32.25 -3.49 29.73
CA ASP A 537 -32.30 -4.94 29.55
C ASP A 537 -30.92 -5.50 29.19
N THR A 538 -30.14 -4.75 28.40
CA THR A 538 -28.74 -5.07 28.08
C THR A 538 -27.86 -5.07 29.34
N TRP A 539 -27.97 -4.04 30.19
CA TRP A 539 -27.26 -3.99 31.47
C TRP A 539 -27.66 -5.14 32.40
N LYS A 540 -28.97 -5.41 32.56
CA LYS A 540 -29.47 -6.50 33.41
C LYS A 540 -28.94 -7.87 32.98
N ALA A 541 -28.87 -8.10 31.67
CA ALA A 541 -28.40 -9.37 31.11
C ALA A 541 -26.91 -9.64 31.39
N ASN A 542 -26.14 -8.60 31.68
CA ASN A 542 -24.68 -8.69 31.80
C ASN A 542 -24.15 -8.18 33.16
N PHE A 543 -25.03 -7.81 34.10
CA PHE A 543 -24.63 -7.30 35.42
C PHE A 543 -23.71 -8.30 36.16
N GLY A 544 -22.58 -7.80 36.63
CA GLY A 544 -21.55 -8.59 37.30
C GLY A 544 -20.53 -9.24 36.36
N THR A 545 -20.60 -8.98 35.05
CA THR A 545 -19.54 -9.37 34.11
C THR A 545 -18.34 -8.43 34.23
N SER A 546 -17.15 -8.96 33.99
CA SER A 546 -15.89 -8.20 33.93
C SER A 546 -14.99 -8.81 32.87
N ALA A 547 -14.30 -7.99 32.09
CA ALA A 547 -13.44 -8.49 31.02
C ALA A 547 -12.26 -9.24 31.66
N ALA A 548 -11.88 -10.38 31.07
CA ALA A 548 -10.67 -11.08 31.50
C ALA A 548 -9.47 -10.16 31.26
N THR A 549 -8.68 -9.92 32.31
CA THR A 549 -7.45 -9.15 32.21
C THR A 549 -6.50 -9.84 31.23
N VAL A 550 -6.20 -9.18 30.11
CA VAL A 550 -5.13 -9.62 29.23
C VAL A 550 -3.83 -9.55 30.03
N ALA A 551 -3.19 -10.70 30.26
CA ALA A 551 -1.83 -10.70 30.78
C ALA A 551 -0.98 -9.96 29.74
N ALA A 552 -0.37 -8.84 30.15
CA ALA A 552 0.59 -8.15 29.30
C ALA A 552 1.64 -9.18 28.87
N SER A 553 1.70 -9.49 27.57
CA SER A 553 2.80 -10.28 27.04
C SER A 553 4.08 -9.52 27.40
N ALA A 554 4.98 -10.18 28.11
CA ALA A 554 6.28 -9.60 28.46
C ALA A 554 6.89 -9.03 27.17
N VAL A 555 7.07 -7.70 27.15
CA VAL A 555 7.82 -7.03 26.09
C VAL A 555 9.18 -7.72 26.04
N PRO A 556 9.62 -8.28 24.89
CA PRO A 556 10.95 -8.84 24.79
C PRO A 556 11.97 -7.78 25.18
N GLU A 557 12.69 -8.00 26.28
CA GLU A 557 13.75 -7.08 26.68
C GLU A 557 14.78 -7.00 25.53
N PRO A 558 15.26 -5.81 25.16
CA PRO A 558 16.27 -5.67 24.12
C PRO A 558 17.49 -6.54 24.43
N ALA A 559 17.86 -7.43 23.50
CA ALA A 559 19.01 -8.33 23.61
C ALA A 559 20.38 -7.61 23.74
N SER A 560 20.39 -6.28 23.83
CA SER A 560 21.56 -5.44 24.04
C SER A 560 22.19 -5.60 25.43
N PHE A 561 21.43 -5.99 26.47
CA PHE A 561 22.02 -6.22 27.81
C PHE A 561 22.85 -7.51 27.89
N VAL A 562 22.39 -8.59 27.24
CA VAL A 562 23.11 -9.87 27.21
C VAL A 562 24.40 -9.75 26.39
N SER A 563 24.34 -9.02 25.27
CA SER A 563 25.51 -8.77 24.41
C SER A 563 26.58 -7.91 25.10
N GLY A 564 26.16 -6.93 25.91
CA GLY A 564 27.06 -6.09 26.71
C GLY A 564 27.79 -6.85 27.82
N LEU A 565 27.13 -7.80 28.49
CA LEU A 565 27.73 -8.63 29.54
C LEU A 565 28.75 -9.63 28.97
N THR A 566 28.50 -10.20 27.79
CA THR A 566 29.48 -11.07 27.12
C THR A 566 30.72 -10.31 26.64
N ALA A 567 30.57 -9.10 26.12
CA ALA A 567 31.69 -8.28 25.67
C ALA A 567 32.60 -7.81 26.83
N ALA A 568 32.01 -7.48 28.00
CA ALA A 568 32.75 -7.13 29.20
C ALA A 568 33.55 -8.33 29.77
N ALA A 569 33.00 -9.54 29.69
CA ALA A 569 33.68 -10.77 30.13
C ALA A 569 34.91 -11.12 29.25
N PHE A 570 34.81 -10.96 27.91
CA PHE A 570 35.95 -11.19 27.02
C PHE A 570 37.02 -10.09 27.11
N GLY A 571 36.62 -8.83 27.36
CA GLY A 571 37.54 -7.72 27.57
C GLY A 571 38.41 -7.89 28.83
N MET A 572 37.83 -8.38 29.94
CA MET A 572 38.57 -8.62 31.18
C MET A 572 39.54 -9.82 31.10
N LEU A 573 39.23 -10.85 30.31
CA LEU A 573 40.16 -11.96 30.05
C LEU A 573 41.35 -11.56 29.17
N ALA A 574 41.14 -10.67 28.18
CA ALA A 574 42.21 -10.19 27.30
C ALA A 574 43.20 -9.27 28.05
N LEU A 575 42.73 -8.47 29.01
CA LEU A 575 43.56 -7.58 29.82
C LEU A 575 44.41 -8.35 30.84
N ARG A 576 43.91 -9.47 31.40
CA ARG A 576 44.69 -10.32 32.31
C ARG A 576 45.87 -11.03 31.64
N ARG A 577 45.80 -11.36 30.35
CA ARG A 577 46.90 -12.02 29.62
C ARG A 577 48.06 -11.09 29.25
N ARG A 578 47.86 -9.77 29.25
CA ARG A 578 48.91 -8.79 28.92
C ARG A 578 49.82 -8.40 30.09
N GLN A 579 49.45 -8.73 31.33
CA GLN A 579 50.29 -8.42 32.51
C GLN A 579 51.23 -9.55 32.95
N ALA A 580 51.21 -10.71 32.29
CA ALA A 580 52.04 -11.87 32.67
C ALA A 580 53.34 -12.03 31.85
N LYS A 581 53.81 -10.99 31.14
CA LYS A 581 55.15 -10.97 30.54
C LYS A 581 55.89 -9.68 30.93
N LYS A 582 56.56 -9.74 32.08
CA LYS A 582 57.80 -9.03 32.35
C LYS A 582 58.80 -10.04 32.87
#